data_AF-A0AA88XKR2-F1
#
_entry.id   AF-A0AA88XKR2-F1
#
_cell.length_a   1.000
_cell.length_b   1.000
_cell.length_c   1.000
_cell.angle_alpha   90.00
_cell.angle_beta   90.00
_cell.angle_gamma   90.00
#
_symmetry.space_group_name_H-M   'P 1'
#
loop_
_entity.id
_entity.type
_entity.pdbx_description
1 polymer ?
#
loop_
_entity_poly.entity_id
_entity_poly.type
_entity_poly.pdbx_seq_one_letter_code
_entity_poly.pdbx_strand_id
1 'polypeptide(L)'
;EKFKSDYKALQERLLSLPDKMKHEVMVPFGSVAFMPGELVHTNEILVLLGDNWFVDRSAKQAAEIVQRRIKSIEKEICQLKEQRKLLEPRLQFTSEISQASQEKGLVDITEEFDPEKEKQWRGMIKEITTS
;
A
#
# COMPACT_ATOMS: atom_id res chain seq x y z
N GLU A 1 -7.70 -8.04 -7.04
CA GLU A 1 -9.18 -7.93 -6.96
C GLU A 1 -9.80 -8.87 -5.93
N LYS A 2 -9.36 -10.13 -5.85
CA LYS A 2 -9.86 -11.13 -4.87
C LYS A 2 -9.98 -10.61 -3.43
N PHE A 3 -8.89 -10.03 -2.88
CA PHE A 3 -8.88 -9.48 -1.51
C PHE A 3 -9.96 -8.42 -1.25
N LYS A 4 -10.26 -7.55 -2.22
CA LYS A 4 -11.29 -6.51 -2.05
C LYS A 4 -12.68 -7.12 -1.98
N SER A 5 -12.93 -8.15 -2.80
CA SER A 5 -14.17 -8.92 -2.78
C SER A 5 -14.32 -9.67 -1.45
N ASP A 6 -13.25 -10.32 -0.99
CA ASP A 6 -13.24 -11.07 0.27
C ASP A 6 -13.53 -10.15 1.48
N TYR A 7 -12.93 -8.94 1.51
CA TYR A 7 -13.22 -7.96 2.56
C TYR A 7 -14.66 -7.43 2.54
N LYS A 8 -15.26 -7.27 1.35
CA LYS A 8 -16.68 -6.87 1.24
C LYS A 8 -17.61 -7.96 1.74
N ALA A 9 -17.39 -9.21 1.31
CA ALA A 9 -18.16 -10.35 1.78
C ALA A 9 -18.01 -10.53 3.30
N LEU A 10 -16.80 -10.36 3.84
CA LEU A 10 -16.56 -10.36 5.27
C LEU A 10 -17.36 -9.25 5.97
N GLN A 11 -17.31 -8.01 5.48
CA GLN A 11 -18.04 -6.89 6.07
C GLN A 11 -19.56 -7.13 6.10
N GLU A 12 -20.14 -7.59 5.00
CA GLU A 12 -21.56 -7.95 4.94
C GLU A 12 -21.92 -9.05 5.94
N ARG A 13 -21.03 -10.04 6.10
CA ARG A 13 -21.23 -11.11 7.08
C ARG A 13 -21.14 -10.59 8.51
N LEU A 14 -20.17 -9.74 8.82
CA LEU A 14 -20.01 -9.12 10.15
C LEU A 14 -21.23 -8.27 10.52
N LEU A 15 -21.87 -7.62 9.56
CA LEU A 15 -23.06 -6.81 9.78
C LEU A 15 -24.33 -7.65 9.97
N SER A 16 -24.44 -8.82 9.32
CA SER A 16 -25.64 -9.68 9.36
C SER A 16 -25.60 -10.79 10.41
N LEU A 17 -24.41 -11.20 10.89
CA LEU A 17 -24.26 -12.13 12.01
C LEU A 17 -25.03 -11.74 13.28
N PRO A 18 -24.99 -10.47 13.74
CA PRO A 18 -25.65 -10.07 14.99
C PRO A 18 -27.19 -10.04 14.91
N ASP A 19 -27.79 -10.20 13.73
CA ASP A 19 -29.26 -10.15 13.54
C ASP A 19 -29.98 -11.36 14.16
N LYS A 20 -29.27 -12.46 14.37
CA LYS A 20 -29.78 -13.65 15.09
C LYS A 20 -28.87 -13.97 16.26
N MET A 21 -29.47 -14.36 17.37
CA MET A 21 -28.71 -14.81 18.55
C MET A 21 -27.94 -16.10 18.28
N LYS A 22 -28.46 -16.95 17.38
CA LYS A 22 -27.89 -18.24 17.06
C LYS A 22 -28.06 -18.57 15.59
N HIS A 23 -27.08 -19.25 15.01
CA HIS A 23 -27.15 -19.77 13.63
C HIS A 23 -26.72 -21.24 13.64
N GLU A 24 -27.55 -22.13 13.12
CA GLU A 24 -27.16 -23.50 12.83
C GLU A 24 -26.26 -23.50 11.57
N VAL A 25 -25.07 -24.09 11.69
CA VAL A 25 -24.05 -24.09 10.63
C VAL A 25 -23.37 -25.44 10.55
N MET A 26 -23.08 -25.88 9.32
CA MET A 26 -22.21 -27.03 9.08
C MET A 26 -20.75 -26.59 9.16
N VAL A 27 -20.06 -26.97 10.22
CA VAL A 27 -18.65 -26.64 10.45
C VAL A 27 -17.78 -27.64 9.68
N PRO A 28 -16.88 -27.18 8.80
CA PRO A 28 -15.96 -28.07 8.11
C PRO A 28 -15.03 -28.75 9.12
N PHE A 29 -15.00 -30.08 9.09
CA PHE A 29 -14.16 -30.91 9.94
C PHE A 29 -13.21 -31.73 9.05
N GLY A 30 -12.02 -31.18 8.80
CA GLY A 30 -11.07 -31.75 7.86
C GLY A 30 -11.44 -31.50 6.39
N SER A 31 -10.83 -32.26 5.48
CA SER A 31 -10.95 -32.03 4.03
C SER A 31 -12.23 -32.56 3.40
N VAL A 32 -12.95 -33.48 4.06
CA VAL A 32 -14.08 -34.21 3.45
C VAL A 32 -15.34 -34.22 4.33
N ALA A 33 -15.26 -33.87 5.61
CA ALA A 33 -16.39 -33.98 6.52
C ALA A 33 -16.89 -32.61 6.99
N PHE A 34 -18.19 -32.55 7.31
CA PHE A 34 -18.83 -31.42 7.96
C PHE A 34 -19.60 -31.93 9.17
N MET A 35 -19.54 -31.19 10.28
CA MET A 35 -20.29 -31.50 11.50
C MET A 35 -21.39 -30.44 11.73
N PRO A 36 -22.60 -30.84 12.15
CA PRO A 36 -23.61 -29.88 12.56
C PRO A 36 -23.16 -29.17 13.84
N GLY A 37 -23.21 -27.85 13.83
CA GLY A 37 -22.89 -27.00 14.97
C GLY A 37 -23.76 -25.76 15.01
N GLU A 38 -23.62 -24.97 16.08
CA GLU A 38 -24.35 -23.73 16.26
C GLU A 38 -23.38 -22.61 16.62
N LEU A 39 -23.48 -21.46 15.93
CA LEU A 39 -22.77 -20.25 16.30
C LEU A 39 -23.50 -19.56 17.45
N VAL A 40 -22.83 -19.49 18.60
CA VAL A 40 -23.23 -18.72 19.79
C VAL A 40 -22.36 -17.46 19.91
N HIS A 41 -22.85 -16.43 20.61
CA HIS A 41 -22.18 -15.14 20.78
C HIS A 41 -21.85 -14.42 19.46
N THR A 42 -22.83 -14.32 18.55
CA THR A 42 -22.69 -13.69 17.21
C THR A 42 -22.27 -12.21 17.21
N ASN A 43 -22.31 -11.57 18.38
CA ASN A 43 -21.88 -10.20 18.59
C ASN A 43 -20.39 -10.08 18.93
N GLU A 44 -19.73 -11.16 19.37
CA GLU A 44 -18.34 -11.16 19.85
C GLU A 44 -17.43 -11.79 18.81
N ILE A 45 -16.41 -11.04 18.39
CA ILE A 45 -15.55 -11.42 17.27
C ILE A 45 -14.10 -11.20 17.67
N LEU A 46 -13.31 -12.26 17.51
CA LEU A 46 -11.87 -12.22 17.72
C LEU A 46 -11.19 -11.61 16.50
N VAL A 47 -10.60 -10.43 16.66
CA VAL A 47 -9.94 -9.69 15.58
C VAL A 47 -8.43 -9.69 15.78
N LEU A 48 -7.68 -10.08 14.74
CA LEU A 48 -6.23 -9.92 14.67
C LEU A 48 -5.90 -8.45 14.38
N LEU A 49 -5.19 -7.75 15.27
CA LEU A 49 -4.77 -6.36 15.05
C LEU A 49 -3.44 -6.24 14.30
N GLY A 50 -2.52 -7.17 14.54
CA GLY A 50 -1.15 -7.19 14.04
C GLY A 50 -0.25 -7.96 15.01
N ASP A 51 0.93 -8.41 14.55
CA ASP A 51 1.95 -9.07 15.39
C ASP A 51 1.40 -10.20 16.31
N ASN A 52 0.50 -11.02 15.77
CA ASN A 52 -0.20 -12.11 16.47
C ASN A 52 -1.02 -11.67 17.69
N TRP A 53 -1.38 -10.40 17.80
CA TRP A 53 -2.24 -9.88 18.86
C TRP A 53 -3.72 -9.99 18.46
N PHE A 54 -4.47 -10.78 19.24
CA PHE A 54 -5.91 -10.95 19.10
C PHE A 54 -6.66 -10.21 20.20
N VAL A 55 -7.80 -9.64 19.84
CA VAL A 55 -8.69 -8.95 20.79
C VAL A 55 -10.13 -9.20 20.43
N ASP A 56 -10.97 -9.35 21.46
CA ASP A 56 -12.41 -9.41 21.31
C ASP A 56 -12.97 -8.03 21.00
N ARG A 57 -13.79 -7.98 19.97
CA ARG A 57 -14.48 -6.79 19.49
C ARG A 57 -15.92 -7.11 19.17
N SER A 58 -16.77 -6.10 19.28
CA SER A 58 -18.15 -6.29 18.82
C SER A 58 -18.21 -6.43 17.31
N ALA A 59 -19.26 -7.08 16.79
CA ALA A 59 -19.48 -7.22 15.36
C ALA A 59 -19.43 -5.87 14.60
N LYS A 60 -20.00 -4.82 15.21
CA LYS A 60 -19.95 -3.45 14.69
C LYS A 60 -18.51 -2.90 14.64
N GLN A 61 -17.76 -3.05 15.74
CA GLN A 61 -16.36 -2.60 15.79
C GLN A 61 -15.47 -3.37 14.80
N ALA A 62 -15.69 -4.68 14.65
CA ALA A 62 -14.97 -5.50 13.67
C ALA A 62 -15.26 -5.02 12.23
N ALA A 63 -16.51 -4.71 11.91
CA ALA A 63 -16.88 -4.15 10.61
C ALA A 63 -16.21 -2.78 10.34
N GLU A 64 -16.09 -1.92 11.36
CA GLU A 64 -15.34 -0.66 11.24
C GLU A 64 -13.85 -0.88 10.99
N ILE A 65 -13.23 -1.85 11.67
CA ILE A 65 -11.82 -2.21 11.46
C ILE A 65 -11.61 -2.67 10.01
N VAL A 66 -12.49 -3.52 9.50
CA VAL A 66 -12.46 -3.97 8.10
C VAL A 66 -12.61 -2.77 7.15
N GLN A 67 -13.54 -1.85 7.40
CA GLN A 67 -13.71 -0.65 6.58
C GLN A 67 -12.43 0.21 6.54
N ARG A 68 -11.76 0.39 7.69
CA ARG A 68 -10.49 1.12 7.75
C ARG A 68 -9.40 0.43 6.93
N ARG A 69 -9.31 -0.90 6.99
CA ARG A 69 -8.36 -1.69 6.18
C ARG A 69 -8.59 -1.54 4.69
N ILE A 70 -9.85 -1.61 4.25
CA ILE A 70 -10.20 -1.41 2.84
C ILE A 70 -9.72 -0.03 2.38
N LYS A 71 -9.98 1.03 3.16
CA LYS A 71 -9.53 2.39 2.83
C LYS A 71 -8.01 2.51 2.74
N SER A 72 -7.27 1.87 3.66
CA SER A 72 -5.80 1.85 3.60
C SER A 72 -5.28 1.18 2.34
N ILE A 73 -5.82 0.00 1.99
CA ILE A 73 -5.45 -0.72 0.76
C ILE A 73 -5.76 0.11 -0.48
N GLU A 74 -6.93 0.77 -0.53
CA GLU A 74 -7.31 1.64 -1.64
C GLU A 74 -6.34 2.83 -1.79
N LYS A 75 -5.93 3.43 -0.66
CA LYS A 75 -4.95 4.51 -0.64
C LYS A 75 -3.58 4.04 -1.15
N GLU A 76 -3.10 2.89 -0.68
CA GLU A 76 -1.82 2.31 -1.12
C GLU A 76 -1.85 2.00 -2.62
N ILE A 77 -2.94 1.43 -3.14
CA ILE A 77 -3.11 1.19 -4.57
C ILE A 77 -3.08 2.51 -5.35
N CYS A 78 -3.71 3.57 -4.84
CA CYS A 78 -3.70 4.88 -5.49
C CYS A 78 -2.27 5.44 -5.57
N GLN A 79 -1.55 5.41 -4.45
CA GLN A 79 -0.16 5.88 -4.37
C GLN A 79 0.76 5.10 -5.32
N LEU A 80 0.63 3.77 -5.38
CA LEU A 80 1.40 2.94 -6.30
C LEU A 80 1.08 3.27 -7.77
N LYS A 81 -0.18 3.55 -8.09
CA LYS A 81 -0.58 3.98 -9.45
C LYS A 81 0.02 5.33 -9.81
N GLU A 82 0.04 6.29 -8.88
CA GLU A 82 0.67 7.59 -9.08
C GLU A 82 2.19 7.45 -9.28
N GLN A 83 2.86 6.66 -8.45
CA GLN A 83 4.28 6.36 -8.61
C GLN A 83 4.58 5.71 -9.96
N ARG A 84 3.75 4.75 -10.39
CA ARG A 84 3.89 4.12 -11.72
C ARG A 84 3.76 5.17 -12.84
N LYS A 85 2.74 6.04 -12.79
CA LYS A 85 2.55 7.10 -13.80
C LYS A 85 3.73 8.06 -13.86
N LEU A 86 4.43 8.28 -12.75
CA LEU A 86 5.60 9.16 -12.70
C LEU A 86 6.86 8.45 -13.21
N LEU A 87 6.96 7.14 -13.01
CA LEU A 87 8.07 6.31 -13.50
C LEU A 87 7.98 5.97 -14.99
N GLU A 88 6.78 5.88 -15.56
CA GLU A 88 6.57 5.48 -16.96
C GLU A 88 7.22 6.46 -17.98
N PRO A 89 7.06 7.80 -17.84
CA PRO A 89 7.80 8.76 -18.66
C PRO A 89 9.31 8.74 -18.41
N ARG A 90 9.75 8.47 -17.16
CA ARG A 90 11.18 8.37 -16.84
C ARG A 90 11.82 7.15 -17.51
N LEU A 91 11.11 6.03 -17.56
CA LEU A 91 11.54 4.83 -18.28
C LEU A 91 11.63 5.09 -19.78
N GLN A 92 10.61 5.75 -20.36
CA GLN A 92 10.64 6.13 -21.78
C GLN A 92 11.83 7.06 -22.08
N PHE A 93 11.99 8.13 -21.32
CA PHE A 93 13.08 9.08 -21.48
C PHE A 93 14.48 8.44 -21.32
N THR A 94 14.67 7.59 -20.31
CA THR A 94 15.95 6.87 -20.13
C THR A 94 16.21 5.87 -21.25
N SER A 95 15.16 5.21 -21.76
CA SER A 95 15.29 4.31 -22.92
C SER A 95 15.65 5.07 -24.21
N GLU A 96 15.04 6.24 -24.42
CA GLU A 96 15.34 7.14 -25.54
C GLU A 96 16.78 7.65 -25.46
N ILE A 97 17.26 8.07 -24.28
CA ILE A 97 18.66 8.47 -24.08
C ILE A 97 19.60 7.29 -24.35
N SER A 98 19.28 6.09 -23.86
CA SER A 98 20.13 4.91 -24.06
C SER A 98 20.22 4.53 -25.55
N GLN A 99 19.12 4.59 -26.29
CA GLN A 99 19.10 4.35 -27.74
C GLN A 99 19.83 5.46 -28.48
N ALA A 100 19.57 6.72 -28.12
CA ALA A 100 20.25 7.88 -28.69
C ALA A 100 21.77 7.80 -28.47
N SER A 101 22.24 7.34 -27.31
CA SER A 101 23.67 7.15 -27.01
C SER A 101 24.33 6.06 -27.86
N GLN A 102 23.58 5.02 -28.26
CA GLN A 102 24.07 3.96 -29.15
C GLN A 102 24.05 4.35 -30.63
N GLU A 103 23.06 5.12 -31.08
CA GLU A 103 22.90 5.51 -32.50
C GLU A 103 23.54 6.85 -32.88
N LYS A 104 23.61 7.80 -31.94
CA LYS A 104 24.22 9.12 -32.10
C LYS A 104 25.25 9.27 -30.99
N GLY A 105 26.50 9.58 -31.32
CA GLY A 105 27.58 9.77 -30.33
C GLY A 105 27.24 10.85 -29.30
N LEU A 106 26.53 10.46 -28.24
CA LEU A 106 26.09 11.32 -27.16
C LEU A 106 27.30 11.46 -26.24
N VAL A 107 27.87 12.66 -26.22
CA VAL A 107 29.07 12.97 -25.44
C VAL A 107 28.62 13.42 -24.06
N ASP A 108 29.13 12.77 -23.02
CA ASP A 108 28.90 13.19 -21.64
C ASP A 108 29.53 14.57 -21.43
N ILE A 109 28.73 15.54 -20.96
CA ILE A 109 29.22 16.90 -20.71
C ILE A 109 29.85 16.89 -19.32
N THR A 110 31.10 16.44 -19.25
CA THR A 110 31.93 16.59 -18.06
C THR A 110 32.74 17.88 -18.17
N GLU A 111 32.51 18.81 -17.25
CA GLU A 111 33.34 19.99 -17.07
C GLU A 111 34.55 19.62 -16.20
N GLU A 112 35.76 20.05 -16.61
CA GLU A 112 36.95 19.89 -15.76
C GLU A 112 36.81 20.78 -14.52
N PHE A 113 36.81 20.14 -13.35
CA PHE A 113 36.76 20.84 -12.06
C PHE A 113 38.09 21.54 -11.78
N ASP A 114 38.10 22.87 -11.89
CA ASP A 114 39.24 23.73 -11.54
C ASP A 114 39.07 24.31 -10.11
N PRO A 115 39.87 23.85 -9.14
CA PRO A 115 39.72 24.25 -7.74
C PRO A 115 40.08 25.73 -7.50
N GLU A 116 40.82 26.39 -8.38
CA GLU A 116 41.17 27.80 -8.23
C GLU A 116 40.03 28.72 -8.65
N LYS A 117 39.40 28.43 -9.80
CA LYS A 117 38.21 29.15 -10.28
C LYS A 117 37.05 29.03 -9.30
N GLU A 118 36.84 27.85 -8.72
CA GLU A 118 35.79 27.62 -7.72
C GLU A 118 36.02 28.44 -6.44
N LYS A 119 37.27 28.58 -5.99
CA LYS A 119 37.61 29.43 -4.83
C LYS A 119 37.34 30.91 -5.12
N GLN A 120 37.70 31.39 -6.31
CA GLN A 120 37.45 32.76 -6.74
C GLN A 120 35.94 33.05 -6.85
N TRP A 121 35.19 32.11 -7.44
CA TRP A 121 33.73 32.21 -7.57
C TRP A 121 33.03 32.24 -6.21
N ARG A 122 33.45 31.39 -5.27
CA ARG A 122 32.96 31.41 -3.87
C ARG A 122 33.34 32.69 -3.12
N GLY A 123 34.49 33.28 -3.42
CA GLY A 123 34.90 34.58 -2.89
C GLY A 123 33.97 35.71 -3.34
N MET A 124 33.72 35.81 -4.65
CA MET A 124 32.79 36.81 -5.21
C MET A 124 31.37 36.65 -4.65
N ILE A 125 30.88 35.42 -4.50
CA ILE A 125 29.56 35.17 -3.90
C ILE A 125 29.49 35.66 -2.45
N LYS A 126 30.56 35.49 -1.67
CA LYS A 126 30.62 35.98 -0.28
C LYS A 126 30.65 37.50 -0.19
N GLU A 127 31.36 38.19 -1.07
CA GLU A 127 31.38 39.66 -1.10
C GLU A 127 30.01 40.24 -1.49
N ILE A 128 29.32 39.62 -2.44
CA ILE A 128 27.97 40.03 -2.87
C ILE A 128 26.92 39.78 -1.78
N THR A 129 27.08 38.72 -0.99
CA THR A 129 26.12 38.38 0.08
C THR A 129 26.38 39.09 1.42
N THR A 130 27.56 39.69 1.59
CA THR A 130 27.95 40.42 2.82
C THR A 130 27.87 41.95 2.65
N SER A 131 27.64 42.45 1.44
CA SER A 131 27.35 43.86 1.14
C SER A 131 25.85 44.14 1.18
#